data_AF-A5UWG0-F1
#
_entry.id   AF-A5UWG0-F1
#
_cell.length_a   1.000
_cell.length_b   1.000
_cell.length_c   1.000
_cell.angle_alpha   90.00
_cell.angle_beta   90.00
_cell.angle_gamma   90.00
#
_symmetry.space_group_name_H-M   'P 1'
#
loop_
_entity.id
_entity.type
_entity.pdbx_description
1 polymer ?
#
loop_
_entity_poly.entity_id
_entity_poly.type
_entity_poly.pdbx_seq_one_letter_code
_entity_poly.pdbx_strand_id
1 'polypeptide(L)'
;MNWIGYRVVFRLHSPLHIGWRKVGNVQVTRPYLTGRSFWGALTERLARDTAAQKGQKATTSNDYHESGHQVNEYLAFTYFYPALQSGNDYQVVWPWDDERTFRRRFLSSYQSTALVYPEHSAAEGSLHEIEFLSPHTLDTADPVYLIGYVFAHKDCSLPWHDALTRLQFGGERGYGWGKTELVSLEKTDDAFSCTVDCSGRRPVITVPQDKRLLAHTKPDQIMIAGEVEPLVGREWHTNSGAGASITHFGVVYAPGGIATNEHCFAVESFGLWQKQP
;
A
#
# COMPACT_ATOMS: atom_id res chain seq x y z
N MET A 1 -10.01 -12.77 -21.55
CA MET A 1 -9.38 -12.08 -20.41
C MET A 1 -9.29 -13.06 -19.26
N ASN A 2 -8.12 -13.20 -18.63
CA ASN A 2 -7.92 -14.02 -17.44
C ASN A 2 -8.11 -13.22 -16.14
N TRP A 3 -7.97 -11.90 -16.23
CA TRP A 3 -8.11 -10.97 -15.11
C TRP A 3 -9.23 -9.97 -15.38
N ILE A 4 -9.87 -9.50 -14.31
CA ILE A 4 -10.90 -8.44 -14.33
C ILE A 4 -10.39 -7.30 -13.46
N GLY A 5 -10.30 -6.09 -14.03
CA GLY A 5 -9.84 -4.89 -13.33
C GLY A 5 -10.95 -4.19 -12.57
N TYR A 6 -10.59 -3.68 -11.39
CA TYR A 6 -11.46 -2.91 -10.52
C TYR A 6 -10.72 -1.67 -10.02
N ARG A 7 -11.30 -0.49 -10.23
CA ARG A 7 -10.89 0.74 -9.56
C ARG A 7 -11.46 0.73 -8.15
N VAL A 8 -10.59 0.96 -7.18
CA VAL A 8 -10.91 0.91 -5.75
C VAL A 8 -10.60 2.26 -5.12
N VAL A 9 -11.60 2.84 -4.45
CA VAL A 9 -11.46 4.12 -3.75
C VAL A 9 -11.79 3.93 -2.28
N PHE A 10 -10.81 4.24 -1.42
CA PHE A 10 -10.99 4.30 0.02
C PHE A 10 -11.04 5.75 0.51
N ARG A 11 -11.92 6.07 1.45
CA ARG A 11 -11.80 7.28 2.27
C ARG A 11 -10.92 6.99 3.49
N LEU A 12 -9.97 7.87 3.77
CA LEU A 12 -9.14 7.78 4.96
C LEU A 12 -9.83 8.47 6.15
N HIS A 13 -10.05 7.73 7.24
CA HIS A 13 -10.75 8.23 8.44
C HIS A 13 -9.83 8.54 9.61
N SER A 14 -8.63 7.96 9.63
CA SER A 14 -7.63 8.22 10.67
C SER A 14 -6.22 8.28 10.08
N PRO A 15 -5.23 8.86 10.80
CA PRO A 15 -3.84 8.95 10.34
C PRO A 15 -3.30 7.63 9.79
N LEU A 16 -2.63 7.64 8.64
CA LEU A 16 -2.04 6.44 8.04
C LEU A 16 -0.52 6.50 8.08
N HIS A 17 0.11 5.52 8.74
CA HIS A 17 1.56 5.37 8.76
C HIS A 17 2.01 4.15 7.94
N ILE A 18 2.74 4.41 6.86
CA ILE A 18 3.41 3.40 6.03
C ILE A 18 4.93 3.58 6.22
N GLY A 19 5.45 3.07 7.32
CA GLY A 19 6.84 3.25 7.72
C GLY A 19 7.84 2.68 6.72
N TRP A 20 8.93 3.40 6.47
CA TRP A 20 10.02 2.94 5.59
C TRP A 20 11.42 3.39 6.00
N ARG A 21 11.56 4.52 6.70
CA ARG A 21 12.85 5.00 7.22
C ARG A 21 12.70 5.74 8.54
N LYS A 22 13.83 5.93 9.23
CA LYS A 22 13.93 6.73 10.45
C LYS A 22 14.98 7.82 10.27
N VAL A 23 14.65 9.05 10.63
CA VAL A 23 15.55 10.21 10.62
C VAL A 23 15.60 10.78 12.04
N GLY A 24 16.72 10.60 12.74
CA GLY A 24 16.81 10.93 14.16
C GLY A 24 15.79 10.14 14.98
N ASN A 25 14.92 10.82 15.71
CA ASN A 25 13.80 10.24 16.46
C ASN A 25 12.48 10.14 15.65
N VAL A 26 12.48 10.60 14.39
CA VAL A 26 11.29 10.62 13.52
C VAL A 26 11.22 9.36 12.67
N GLN A 27 10.11 8.62 12.77
CA GLN A 27 9.74 7.54 11.87
C GLN A 27 8.94 8.13 10.71
N VAL A 28 9.47 8.00 9.49
CA VAL A 28 8.94 8.67 8.29
C VAL A 28 7.97 7.72 7.57
N THR A 29 6.87 8.27 7.05
CA THR A 29 5.89 7.50 6.26
C THR A 29 6.18 7.61 4.77
N ARG A 30 5.74 6.61 4.00
CA ARG A 30 5.61 6.75 2.56
C ARG A 30 4.40 7.64 2.25
N PRO A 31 4.45 8.44 1.17
CA PRO A 31 3.34 9.29 0.75
C PRO A 31 2.24 8.53 -0.01
N TYR A 32 2.26 7.19 0.02
CA TYR A 32 1.31 6.30 -0.65
C TYR A 32 1.23 4.97 0.11
N LEU A 33 0.13 4.25 -0.07
CA LEU A 33 -0.07 2.90 0.47
C LEU A 33 0.57 1.87 -0.48
N THR A 34 1.57 1.16 0.01
CA THR A 34 2.23 0.11 -0.77
C THR A 34 1.37 -1.13 -0.93
N GLY A 35 1.59 -1.88 -2.01
CA GLY A 35 0.93 -3.16 -2.22
C GLY A 35 1.28 -4.20 -1.14
N ARG A 36 2.47 -4.15 -0.51
CA ARG A 36 2.80 -5.03 0.62
C ARG A 36 1.93 -4.75 1.85
N SER A 37 1.63 -3.47 2.12
CA SER A 37 0.73 -3.06 3.20
C SER A 37 -0.72 -3.42 2.88
N PHE A 38 -1.16 -3.22 1.64
CA PHE A 38 -2.49 -3.62 1.18
C PHE A 38 -2.68 -5.15 1.27
N TRP A 39 -1.72 -5.93 0.76
CA TRP A 39 -1.68 -7.38 0.89
C TRP A 39 -1.82 -7.80 2.35
N GLY A 40 -1.03 -7.21 3.26
CA GLY A 40 -1.05 -7.58 4.68
C GLY A 40 -2.41 -7.37 5.32
N ALA A 41 -3.05 -6.23 5.06
CA ALA A 41 -4.39 -5.94 5.56
C ALA A 41 -5.45 -6.89 4.99
N LEU A 42 -5.39 -7.16 3.68
CA LEU A 42 -6.34 -8.06 3.02
C LEU A 42 -6.17 -9.51 3.49
N THR A 43 -4.93 -10.01 3.55
CA THR A 43 -4.60 -11.34 4.06
C THR A 43 -5.08 -11.52 5.49
N GLU A 44 -4.82 -10.55 6.37
CA GLU A 44 -5.29 -10.61 7.75
C GLU A 44 -6.82 -10.67 7.82
N ARG A 45 -7.51 -9.82 7.05
CA ARG A 45 -8.97 -9.76 7.05
C ARG A 45 -9.58 -11.07 6.57
N LEU A 46 -9.08 -11.61 5.45
CA LEU A 46 -9.54 -12.88 4.88
C LEU A 46 -9.30 -14.06 5.84
N ALA A 47 -8.10 -14.17 6.42
CA ALA A 47 -7.80 -15.22 7.39
C ALA A 47 -8.75 -15.17 8.60
N ARG A 48 -8.99 -13.96 9.13
CA ARG A 48 -9.91 -13.75 10.27
C ARG A 48 -11.37 -14.04 9.93
N ASP A 49 -11.81 -13.69 8.72
CA ASP A 49 -13.18 -14.00 8.27
C ASP A 49 -13.40 -15.50 8.11
N THR A 50 -12.47 -16.19 7.46
CA THR A 50 -12.53 -17.64 7.30
C THR A 50 -12.56 -18.36 8.65
N ALA A 51 -11.74 -17.93 9.62
CA ALA A 51 -11.78 -18.49 10.97
C ALA A 51 -13.12 -18.21 11.66
N ALA A 52 -13.64 -16.99 11.56
CA ALA A 52 -14.92 -16.61 12.18
C ALA A 52 -16.10 -17.42 11.59
N GLN A 53 -16.12 -17.66 10.28
CA GLN A 53 -17.12 -18.52 9.62
C GLN A 53 -17.10 -19.96 10.15
N LYS A 54 -15.93 -20.47 10.55
CA LYS A 54 -15.76 -21.78 11.19
C LYS A 54 -16.04 -21.76 12.69
N GLY A 55 -16.48 -20.63 13.25
CA GLY A 55 -16.69 -20.45 14.70
C GLY A 55 -15.38 -20.43 15.51
N GLN A 56 -14.25 -20.14 14.86
CA GLN A 56 -12.91 -20.19 15.44
C GLN A 56 -12.23 -18.81 15.42
N LYS A 57 -11.09 -18.70 16.12
CA LYS A 57 -10.19 -17.53 16.03
C LYS A 57 -8.99 -17.90 15.16
N ALA A 58 -8.59 -17.00 14.26
CA ALA A 58 -7.38 -17.13 13.46
C ALA A 58 -6.14 -17.01 14.36
N THR A 59 -5.71 -18.14 14.91
CA THR A 59 -4.63 -18.25 15.91
C THR A 59 -3.38 -18.91 15.34
N THR A 60 -3.50 -19.58 14.20
CA THR A 60 -2.39 -20.29 13.56
C THR A 60 -1.74 -19.42 12.50
N SER A 61 -0.40 -19.37 12.47
CA SER A 61 0.34 -18.67 11.41
C SER A 61 0.04 -19.24 10.02
N ASN A 62 -0.28 -20.54 9.93
CA ASN A 62 -0.58 -21.22 8.68
C ASN A 62 -1.78 -20.61 7.94
N ASP A 63 -2.82 -20.20 8.67
CA ASP A 63 -4.03 -19.59 8.07
C ASP A 63 -3.68 -18.28 7.34
N TYR A 64 -2.77 -17.50 7.90
CA TYR A 64 -2.29 -16.25 7.30
C TYR A 64 -1.35 -16.52 6.12
N HIS A 65 -0.49 -17.55 6.20
CA HIS A 65 0.37 -17.93 5.07
C HIS A 65 -0.45 -18.41 3.87
N GLU A 66 -1.44 -19.28 4.09
CA GLU A 66 -2.32 -19.79 3.04
C GLU A 66 -3.13 -18.65 2.41
N SER A 67 -3.78 -17.82 3.24
CA SER A 67 -4.53 -16.66 2.76
C SER A 67 -3.64 -15.69 1.98
N GLY A 68 -2.41 -15.46 2.45
CA GLY A 68 -1.44 -14.59 1.79
C GLY A 68 -0.97 -15.12 0.45
N HIS A 69 -0.76 -16.43 0.35
CA HIS A 69 -0.44 -17.10 -0.90
C HIS A 69 -1.58 -16.94 -1.91
N GLN A 70 -2.81 -17.27 -1.50
CA GLN A 70 -3.99 -17.15 -2.37
C GLN A 70 -4.23 -15.72 -2.85
N VAL A 71 -4.01 -14.71 -1.98
CA VAL A 71 -4.10 -13.30 -2.40
C VAL A 71 -3.07 -12.99 -3.49
N ASN A 72 -1.80 -13.40 -3.35
CA ASN A 72 -0.81 -13.12 -4.38
C ASN A 72 -1.04 -13.91 -5.67
N GLU A 73 -1.60 -15.11 -5.58
CA GLU A 73 -1.88 -15.98 -6.72
C GLU A 73 -3.06 -15.46 -7.55
N TYR A 74 -4.17 -15.13 -6.90
CA TYR A 74 -5.42 -14.79 -7.56
C TYR A 74 -5.73 -13.30 -7.64
N LEU A 75 -4.99 -12.45 -6.92
CA LEU A 75 -5.12 -11.00 -6.98
C LEU A 75 -3.77 -10.36 -7.37
N ALA A 76 -3.85 -9.34 -8.20
CA ALA A 76 -2.79 -8.39 -8.43
C ALA A 76 -3.34 -6.99 -8.14
N PHE A 77 -2.52 -6.06 -7.68
CA PHE A 77 -3.00 -4.73 -7.33
C PHE A 77 -1.89 -3.70 -7.48
N THR A 78 -2.29 -2.47 -7.74
CA THR A 78 -1.39 -1.33 -7.76
C THR A 78 -1.13 -0.82 -6.34
N TYR A 79 -0.32 0.24 -6.23
CA TYR A 79 -0.26 1.02 -5.00
C TYR A 79 -1.46 1.97 -4.95
N PHE A 80 -1.80 2.42 -3.74
CA PHE A 80 -2.89 3.37 -3.58
C PHE A 80 -2.32 4.76 -3.26
N TYR A 81 -2.78 5.74 -4.03
CA TYR A 81 -2.27 7.10 -3.99
C TYR A 81 -3.29 8.07 -3.39
N PRO A 82 -2.84 9.09 -2.65
CA PRO A 82 -3.73 10.12 -2.12
C PRO A 82 -4.46 10.85 -3.23
N ALA A 83 -5.74 11.10 -3.01
CA ALA A 83 -6.60 11.77 -3.94
C ALA A 83 -7.59 12.69 -3.22
N LEU A 84 -8.08 13.69 -3.95
CA LEU A 84 -9.11 14.61 -3.47
C LEU A 84 -10.34 14.49 -4.35
N GLN A 85 -11.50 14.75 -3.78
CA GLN A 85 -12.74 14.80 -4.55
C GLN A 85 -12.69 15.99 -5.52
N SER A 86 -13.02 15.74 -6.78
CA SER A 86 -13.07 16.73 -7.86
C SER A 86 -14.38 16.55 -8.63
N GLY A 87 -15.38 17.35 -8.30
CA GLY A 87 -16.74 17.18 -8.83
C GLY A 87 -17.33 15.84 -8.39
N ASN A 88 -17.73 15.03 -9.38
CA ASN A 88 -18.33 13.71 -9.16
C ASN A 88 -17.31 12.55 -9.14
N ASP A 89 -16.01 12.84 -9.28
CA ASP A 89 -14.96 11.83 -9.25
C ASP A 89 -13.82 12.29 -8.32
N TYR A 90 -12.68 11.61 -8.39
CA TYR A 90 -11.51 11.83 -7.55
C TYR A 90 -10.25 12.03 -8.40
N GLN A 91 -9.47 13.04 -8.04
CA GLN A 91 -8.20 13.34 -8.68
C GLN A 91 -7.05 12.93 -7.78
N VAL A 92 -6.18 12.05 -8.29
CA VAL A 92 -4.94 11.66 -7.61
C VAL A 92 -4.01 12.87 -7.51
N VAL A 93 -3.40 13.06 -6.34
CA VAL A 93 -2.36 14.05 -6.11
C VAL A 93 -1.03 13.32 -5.98
N TRP A 94 -0.17 13.51 -6.98
CA TRP A 94 1.10 12.78 -7.03
C TRP A 94 2.15 13.41 -6.12
N PRO A 95 2.83 12.62 -5.26
CA PRO A 95 3.84 13.14 -4.35
C PRO A 95 5.06 13.78 -5.04
N TRP A 96 5.31 13.40 -6.29
CA TRP A 96 6.49 13.80 -7.07
C TRP A 96 6.25 14.98 -8.02
N ASP A 97 5.02 15.49 -8.15
CA ASP A 97 4.74 16.66 -9.00
C ASP A 97 5.21 17.96 -8.33
N ASP A 98 4.90 18.11 -7.04
CA ASP A 98 5.46 19.15 -6.15
C ASP A 98 5.58 18.56 -4.75
N GLU A 99 6.74 17.99 -4.44
CA GLU A 99 6.98 17.32 -3.16
C GLU A 99 6.77 18.27 -1.97
N ARG A 100 7.20 19.52 -2.08
CA ARG A 100 7.11 20.48 -0.97
C ARG A 100 5.65 20.77 -0.65
N THR A 101 4.85 21.08 -1.67
CA THR A 101 3.42 21.35 -1.50
C THR A 101 2.68 20.10 -1.05
N PHE A 102 2.99 18.93 -1.62
CA PHE A 102 2.41 17.67 -1.20
C PHE A 102 2.68 17.39 0.29
N ARG A 103 3.94 17.46 0.73
CA ARG A 103 4.31 17.20 2.12
C ARG A 103 3.60 18.15 3.08
N ARG A 104 3.57 19.46 2.78
CA ARG A 104 2.84 20.46 3.59
C ARG A 104 1.34 20.19 3.68
N ARG A 105 0.76 19.62 2.63
CA ARG A 105 -0.69 19.45 2.51
C ARG A 105 -1.19 18.11 3.06
N PHE A 106 -0.39 17.06 2.95
CA PHE A 106 -0.82 15.68 3.25
C PHE A 106 -0.08 15.01 4.40
N LEU A 107 1.13 15.47 4.77
CA LEU A 107 1.93 14.83 5.81
C LEU A 107 1.96 15.66 7.08
N SER A 108 1.72 15.01 8.21
CA SER A 108 1.90 15.57 9.55
C SER A 108 2.62 14.55 10.43
N SER A 109 2.89 14.90 11.68
CA SER A 109 3.54 14.00 12.63
C SER A 109 2.88 14.02 14.00
N TYR A 110 3.05 12.92 14.73
CA TYR A 110 2.57 12.74 16.09
C TYR A 110 3.75 12.40 17.00
N GLN A 111 3.92 13.19 18.06
CA GLN A 111 4.97 12.98 19.06
C GLN A 111 4.42 12.17 20.24
N SER A 112 5.15 11.14 20.65
CA SER A 112 4.76 10.25 21.73
C SER A 112 5.96 9.85 22.59
N THR A 113 5.71 9.56 23.86
CA THR A 113 6.72 9.06 24.80
C THR A 113 6.09 7.96 25.64
N ALA A 114 6.87 6.95 26.01
CA ALA A 114 6.40 5.95 26.97
C ALA A 114 6.35 6.56 28.37
N LEU A 115 5.43 6.08 29.20
CA LEU A 115 5.31 6.48 30.61
C LEU A 115 5.90 5.39 31.50
N VAL A 116 6.67 5.79 32.50
CA VAL A 116 7.10 4.92 33.60
C VAL A 116 6.05 4.98 34.70
N TYR A 117 5.54 3.82 35.10
CA TYR A 117 4.65 3.68 36.23
C TYR A 117 5.42 3.04 37.40
N PRO A 118 5.19 3.50 38.65
CA PRO A 118 4.16 4.46 39.11
C PRO A 118 4.57 5.94 39.06
N GLU A 119 5.77 6.28 38.61
CA GLU A 119 6.35 7.63 38.71
C GLU A 119 5.63 8.68 37.85
N HIS A 120 4.74 8.24 36.93
CA HIS A 120 4.03 9.09 35.96
C HIS A 120 4.97 10.00 35.16
N SER A 121 6.24 9.61 35.03
CA SER A 121 7.25 10.34 34.28
C SER A 121 7.41 9.77 32.88
N ALA A 122 7.89 10.59 31.94
CA ALA A 122 8.32 10.09 30.64
C ALA A 122 9.50 9.13 30.83
N ALA A 123 9.47 7.97 30.18
CA ALA A 123 10.59 7.07 30.14
C ALA A 123 11.72 7.70 29.32
N GLU A 124 12.91 7.76 29.91
CA GLU A 124 14.07 8.37 29.26
C GLU A 124 14.37 7.67 27.93
N GLY A 125 14.65 8.45 26.88
CA GLY A 125 14.94 7.94 25.53
C GLY A 125 13.74 7.37 24.77
N SER A 126 12.53 7.42 25.32
CA SER A 126 11.32 6.89 24.66
C SER A 126 10.59 7.88 23.76
N LEU A 127 11.01 9.15 23.74
CA LEU A 127 10.43 10.17 22.85
C LEU A 127 10.68 9.78 21.40
N HIS A 128 9.59 9.59 20.67
CA HIS A 128 9.62 9.33 19.24
C HIS A 128 8.53 10.12 18.54
N GLU A 129 8.78 10.41 17.27
CA GLU A 129 7.83 11.10 16.40
C GLU A 129 7.48 10.18 15.25
N ILE A 130 6.20 10.10 14.89
CA ILE A 130 5.71 9.25 13.80
C ILE A 130 5.02 10.15 12.79
N GLU A 131 5.58 10.23 11.59
CA GLU A 131 4.97 10.92 10.45
C GLU A 131 3.82 10.08 9.88
N PHE A 132 2.75 10.71 9.42
CA PHE A 132 1.59 10.04 8.85
C PHE A 132 0.99 10.82 7.69
N LEU A 133 0.32 10.10 6.80
CA LEU A 133 -0.60 10.67 5.83
C LEU A 133 -1.89 11.05 6.55
N SER A 134 -2.23 12.34 6.49
CA SER A 134 -3.37 12.92 7.19
C SER A 134 -4.70 12.51 6.53
N PRO A 135 -5.76 12.22 7.31
CA PRO A 135 -7.10 11.91 6.78
C PRO A 135 -7.78 13.13 6.13
N HIS A 136 -7.30 14.34 6.42
CA HIS A 136 -7.74 15.58 5.80
C HIS A 136 -6.53 16.41 5.38
N THR A 137 -6.64 17.18 4.29
CA THR A 137 -5.59 18.12 3.91
C THR A 137 -5.36 19.14 5.01
N LEU A 138 -4.11 19.50 5.25
CA LEU A 138 -3.74 20.39 6.35
C LEU A 138 -4.03 21.87 6.06
N ASP A 139 -4.28 22.22 4.80
CA ASP A 139 -4.55 23.59 4.37
C ASP A 139 -6.06 23.90 4.27
N THR A 140 -6.82 23.01 3.65
CA THR A 140 -8.25 23.21 3.35
C THR A 140 -9.19 22.30 4.14
N ALA A 141 -8.65 21.34 4.91
CA ALA A 141 -9.41 20.31 5.62
C ALA A 141 -10.29 19.42 4.70
N ASP A 142 -9.91 19.29 3.43
CA ASP A 142 -10.59 18.41 2.48
C ASP A 142 -10.32 16.94 2.85
N PRO A 143 -11.33 16.05 2.81
CA PRO A 143 -11.12 14.62 3.05
C PRO A 143 -10.14 14.01 2.05
N VAL A 144 -9.23 13.17 2.55
CA VAL A 144 -8.24 12.46 1.74
C VAL A 144 -8.76 11.06 1.40
N TYR A 145 -8.66 10.72 0.12
CA TYR A 145 -8.99 9.41 -0.42
C TYR A 145 -7.73 8.68 -0.86
N LEU A 146 -7.81 7.36 -0.99
CA LEU A 146 -6.76 6.51 -1.53
C LEU A 146 -7.32 5.76 -2.75
N ILE A 147 -6.75 6.01 -3.92
CA ILE A 147 -7.16 5.37 -5.18
C ILE A 147 -6.11 4.36 -5.59
N GLY A 148 -6.57 3.15 -5.88
CA GLY A 148 -5.76 2.07 -6.44
C GLY A 148 -6.63 1.16 -7.29
N TYR A 149 -6.01 0.09 -7.79
CA TYR A 149 -6.64 -0.85 -8.69
C TYR A 149 -6.35 -2.27 -8.23
N VAL A 150 -7.38 -3.12 -8.28
CA VAL A 150 -7.30 -4.55 -8.00
C VAL A 150 -7.69 -5.30 -9.26
N PHE A 151 -6.85 -6.23 -9.67
CA PHE A 151 -7.10 -7.16 -10.75
C PHE A 151 -7.35 -8.53 -10.14
N ALA A 152 -8.56 -9.05 -10.33
CA ALA A 152 -8.94 -10.38 -9.85
C ALA A 152 -8.87 -11.39 -10.99
N HIS A 153 -8.19 -12.51 -10.76
CA HIS A 153 -8.21 -13.62 -11.69
C HIS A 153 -9.63 -14.19 -11.79
N LYS A 154 -10.04 -14.67 -12.96
CA LYS A 154 -11.37 -15.26 -13.20
C LYS A 154 -11.68 -16.44 -12.26
N ASP A 155 -10.65 -17.16 -11.84
CA ASP A 155 -10.76 -18.32 -10.94
C ASP A 155 -10.61 -17.93 -9.45
N CYS A 156 -10.60 -16.63 -9.14
CA CYS A 156 -10.51 -16.14 -7.76
C CYS A 156 -11.82 -16.44 -7.00
N SER A 157 -11.73 -17.31 -6.00
CA SER A 157 -12.84 -17.65 -5.10
C SER A 157 -12.80 -16.89 -3.77
N LEU A 158 -11.79 -16.04 -3.55
CA LEU A 158 -11.66 -15.28 -2.32
C LEU A 158 -12.81 -14.26 -2.17
N PRO A 159 -13.41 -14.11 -0.97
CA PRO A 159 -14.41 -13.08 -0.69
C PRO A 159 -13.77 -11.70 -0.50
N TRP A 160 -12.94 -11.27 -1.46
CA TRP A 160 -12.11 -10.08 -1.32
C TRP A 160 -12.93 -8.79 -1.36
N HIS A 161 -14.04 -8.74 -2.09
CA HIS A 161 -14.95 -7.60 -2.13
C HIS A 161 -15.48 -7.25 -0.72
N ASP A 162 -15.97 -8.27 0.00
CA ASP A 162 -16.47 -8.10 1.37
C ASP A 162 -15.33 -7.75 2.34
N ALA A 163 -14.13 -8.29 2.12
CA ALA A 163 -12.97 -7.97 2.92
C ALA A 163 -12.56 -6.49 2.77
N LEU A 164 -12.68 -5.90 1.56
CA LEU A 164 -12.33 -4.49 1.31
C LEU A 164 -13.10 -3.52 2.21
N THR A 165 -14.36 -3.85 2.56
CA THR A 165 -15.22 -2.98 3.40
C THR A 165 -14.72 -2.80 4.83
N ARG A 166 -13.78 -3.63 5.29
CA ARG A 166 -13.35 -3.71 6.69
C ARG A 166 -11.82 -3.67 6.84
N LEU A 167 -11.12 -3.07 5.88
CA LEU A 167 -9.67 -2.95 5.93
C LEU A 167 -9.21 -1.80 6.84
N GLN A 168 -8.07 -2.03 7.46
CA GLN A 168 -7.29 -1.06 8.22
C GLN A 168 -5.83 -1.24 7.81
N PHE A 169 -5.15 -0.16 7.45
CA PHE A 169 -3.82 -0.21 6.85
C PHE A 169 -2.71 0.32 7.78
N GLY A 170 -1.47 -0.09 7.50
CA GLY A 170 -0.28 0.54 8.10
C GLY A 170 0.01 0.17 9.56
N GLY A 171 0.90 0.97 10.16
CA GLY A 171 1.31 0.89 11.57
C GLY A 171 0.36 1.62 12.52
N GLU A 172 0.67 1.58 13.82
CA GLU A 172 -0.09 2.27 14.88
C GLU A 172 -1.58 1.91 14.97
N ARG A 173 -1.99 0.76 14.41
CA ARG A 173 -3.38 0.28 14.40
C ARG A 173 -3.99 0.12 15.80
N GLY A 174 -3.15 -0.20 16.79
CA GLY A 174 -3.54 -0.26 18.21
C GLY A 174 -3.98 1.09 18.77
N TYR A 175 -3.47 2.20 18.22
CA TYR A 175 -3.91 3.57 18.52
C TYR A 175 -5.03 4.05 17.59
N GLY A 176 -5.62 3.16 16.79
CA GLY A 176 -6.73 3.46 15.89
C GLY A 176 -6.34 4.06 14.53
N TRP A 177 -5.05 4.03 14.17
CA TRP A 177 -4.56 4.57 12.90
C TRP A 177 -4.92 3.68 11.70
N GLY A 178 -4.94 4.28 10.51
CA GLY A 178 -5.13 3.60 9.23
C GLY A 178 -6.55 3.10 8.96
N LYS A 179 -7.56 3.64 9.64
CA LYS A 179 -8.96 3.29 9.41
C LYS A 179 -9.41 3.85 8.08
N THR A 180 -10.03 3.00 7.25
CA THR A 180 -10.57 3.37 5.94
C THR A 180 -12.01 2.94 5.76
N GLU A 181 -12.69 3.54 4.80
CA GLU A 181 -14.02 3.17 4.33
C GLU A 181 -13.96 2.95 2.81
N LEU A 182 -14.50 1.84 2.31
CA LEU A 182 -14.64 1.62 0.87
C LEU A 182 -15.76 2.51 0.33
N VAL A 183 -15.43 3.42 -0.59
CA VAL A 183 -16.38 4.39 -1.15
C VAL A 183 -16.83 4.00 -2.55
N SER A 184 -15.92 3.50 -3.37
CA SER A 184 -16.23 3.04 -4.73
C SER A 184 -15.43 1.79 -5.07
N LEU A 185 -16.10 0.90 -5.80
CA LEU A 185 -15.55 -0.32 -6.39
C LEU A 185 -16.19 -0.51 -7.76
N GLU A 186 -15.47 -0.12 -8.80
CA GLU A 186 -15.98 -0.05 -10.17
C GLU A 186 -15.13 -0.91 -11.09
N LYS A 187 -15.75 -1.66 -12.01
CA LYS A 187 -15.01 -2.37 -13.05
C LYS A 187 -14.31 -1.37 -13.97
N THR A 188 -13.09 -1.69 -14.38
CA THR A 188 -12.28 -0.86 -15.28
C THR A 188 -11.38 -1.72 -16.15
N ASP A 189 -11.04 -1.19 -17.32
CA ASP A 189 -10.09 -1.77 -18.27
C ASP A 189 -8.73 -1.02 -18.26
N ASP A 190 -8.60 0.04 -17.45
CA ASP A 190 -7.37 0.82 -17.28
C ASP A 190 -6.93 0.95 -15.82
N ALA A 191 -5.70 1.42 -15.62
CA ALA A 191 -5.19 1.81 -14.32
C ALA A 191 -4.38 3.11 -14.40
N PHE A 192 -4.82 4.16 -13.69
CA PHE A 192 -4.18 5.48 -13.69
C PHE A 192 -3.92 6.04 -15.11
N SER A 193 -4.89 5.85 -16.02
CA SER A 193 -4.78 6.22 -17.43
C SER A 193 -3.72 5.46 -18.23
N CYS A 194 -3.15 4.38 -17.68
CA CYS A 194 -2.35 3.41 -18.41
C CYS A 194 -3.21 2.24 -18.90
N THR A 195 -2.94 1.77 -20.11
CA THR A 195 -3.58 0.57 -20.66
C THR A 195 -3.11 -0.67 -19.90
N VAL A 196 -4.05 -1.58 -19.60
CA VAL A 196 -3.75 -2.84 -18.91
C VAL A 196 -4.14 -4.03 -19.76
N ASP A 197 -3.19 -4.91 -20.05
CA ASP A 197 -3.48 -6.23 -20.63
C ASP A 197 -3.78 -7.23 -19.52
N CYS A 198 -5.04 -7.68 -19.49
CA CYS A 198 -5.58 -8.64 -18.54
C CYS A 198 -5.71 -10.07 -19.12
N SER A 199 -5.11 -10.35 -20.29
CA SER A 199 -5.20 -11.64 -20.97
C SER A 199 -4.13 -12.65 -20.54
N GLY A 200 -2.97 -12.18 -20.09
CA GLY A 200 -1.80 -13.00 -19.76
C GLY A 200 -1.88 -13.71 -18.40
N ARG A 201 -0.70 -14.19 -17.95
CA ARG A 201 -0.52 -14.83 -16.63
C ARG A 201 -0.66 -13.83 -15.49
N ARG A 202 -0.17 -12.61 -15.66
CA ARG A 202 -0.32 -11.47 -14.76
C ARG A 202 -0.86 -10.29 -15.55
N PRO A 203 -1.56 -9.33 -14.92
CA PRO A 203 -1.88 -8.08 -15.57
C PRO A 203 -0.61 -7.33 -15.96
N VAL A 204 -0.58 -6.77 -17.17
CA VAL A 204 0.57 -6.00 -17.68
C VAL A 204 0.14 -4.56 -17.91
N ILE A 205 0.82 -3.62 -17.25
CA ILE A 205 0.59 -2.18 -17.40
C ILE A 205 1.57 -1.64 -18.44
N THR A 206 1.05 -0.94 -19.45
CA THR A 206 1.86 -0.22 -20.43
C THR A 206 2.08 1.20 -19.95
N VAL A 207 3.33 1.57 -19.70
CA VAL A 207 3.74 2.91 -19.27
C VAL A 207 4.34 3.62 -20.48
N PRO A 208 3.69 4.68 -20.99
CA PRO A 208 4.20 5.43 -22.12
C PRO A 208 5.54 6.11 -21.82
N GLN A 209 6.25 6.50 -22.88
CA GLN A 209 7.42 7.35 -22.77
C GLN A 209 7.13 8.62 -21.96
N ASP A 210 8.11 9.04 -21.16
CA ASP A 210 8.08 10.24 -20.30
C ASP A 210 6.98 10.21 -19.23
N LYS A 211 6.39 9.04 -18.96
CA LYS A 211 5.47 8.82 -17.84
C LYS A 211 6.19 8.24 -16.62
N ARG A 212 5.58 8.49 -15.47
CA ARG A 212 6.09 8.11 -14.16
C ARG A 212 5.75 6.66 -13.83
N LEU A 213 6.66 5.97 -13.16
CA LEU A 213 6.42 4.67 -12.57
C LEU A 213 5.50 4.81 -11.36
N LEU A 214 4.54 3.89 -11.24
CA LEU A 214 3.51 3.93 -10.20
C LEU A 214 3.67 2.78 -9.18
N ALA A 215 4.80 2.08 -9.21
CA ALA A 215 5.17 1.09 -8.22
C ALA A 215 6.70 0.91 -8.20
N HIS A 216 7.18 0.27 -7.13
CA HIS A 216 8.58 -0.17 -7.11
C HIS A 216 8.83 -1.13 -8.26
N THR A 217 9.82 -0.80 -9.09
CA THR A 217 10.11 -1.51 -10.34
C THR A 217 11.48 -2.15 -10.27
N LYS A 218 11.54 -3.46 -10.51
CA LYS A 218 12.81 -4.19 -10.52
C LYS A 218 13.73 -3.64 -11.60
N PRO A 219 15.03 -3.50 -11.32
CA PRO A 219 15.99 -3.07 -12.32
C PRO A 219 16.10 -4.19 -13.35
N ASP A 220 15.99 -3.82 -14.60
CA ASP A 220 16.31 -4.64 -15.76
C ASP A 220 17.20 -3.77 -16.68
N GLN A 221 17.51 -4.20 -17.90
CA GLN A 221 18.07 -3.33 -18.94
C GLN A 221 17.01 -2.29 -19.38
N ILE A 222 16.60 -1.44 -18.45
CA ILE A 222 15.59 -0.40 -18.58
C ILE A 222 16.25 0.94 -18.30
N MET A 223 15.94 1.90 -19.17
CA MET A 223 16.38 3.27 -19.03
C MET A 223 15.30 4.02 -18.25
N ILE A 224 15.39 3.95 -16.92
CA ILE A 224 14.55 4.72 -16.00
C ILE A 224 15.41 5.82 -15.37
N ALA A 225 14.91 7.06 -15.40
CA ALA A 225 15.51 8.16 -14.68
C ALA A 225 14.73 8.40 -13.37
N GLY A 226 15.32 8.07 -12.23
CA GLY A 226 14.65 8.23 -10.93
C GLY A 226 15.46 7.69 -9.76
N GLU A 227 14.88 7.80 -8.58
CA GLU A 227 15.49 7.28 -7.36
C GLU A 227 15.48 5.74 -7.36
N VAL A 228 16.57 5.18 -6.82
CA VAL A 228 16.68 3.75 -6.52
C VAL A 228 16.83 3.56 -5.03
N GLU A 229 16.19 2.53 -4.48
CA GLU A 229 16.26 2.21 -3.07
C GLU A 229 16.26 0.70 -2.83
N PRO A 230 16.87 0.23 -1.73
CA PRO A 230 16.68 -1.15 -1.28
C PRO A 230 15.24 -1.31 -0.76
N LEU A 231 14.47 -2.22 -1.35
CA LEU A 231 13.15 -2.54 -0.85
C LEU A 231 13.26 -3.66 0.18
N VAL A 232 12.97 -3.31 1.44
CA VAL A 232 13.11 -4.20 2.59
C VAL A 232 11.78 -4.33 3.33
N GLY A 233 11.41 -5.55 3.68
CA GLY A 233 10.25 -5.87 4.53
C GLY A 233 10.67 -6.53 5.84
N ARG A 234 9.87 -6.34 6.88
CA ARG A 234 9.97 -7.10 8.12
C ARG A 234 8.87 -8.14 8.13
N GLU A 235 9.24 -9.41 8.14
CA GLU A 235 8.32 -10.53 7.99
C GLU A 235 8.04 -11.21 9.33
N TRP A 236 6.89 -11.88 9.39
CA TRP A 236 6.58 -12.79 10.48
C TRP A 236 7.36 -14.09 10.30
N HIS A 237 7.97 -14.58 11.37
CA HIS A 237 8.59 -15.89 11.39
C HIS A 237 8.07 -16.70 12.57
N THR A 238 7.76 -17.98 12.36
CA THR A 238 7.13 -18.86 13.37
C THR A 238 7.92 -18.92 14.67
N ASN A 239 9.26 -18.91 14.59
CA ASN A 239 10.12 -19.05 15.78
C ASN A 239 10.48 -17.72 16.46
N SER A 240 10.34 -16.58 15.77
CA SER A 240 10.87 -15.30 16.23
C SER A 240 9.84 -14.16 16.24
N GLY A 241 8.60 -14.45 15.83
CA GLY A 241 7.46 -13.54 15.93
C GLY A 241 7.43 -12.45 14.86
N ALA A 242 6.61 -11.42 15.10
CA ALA A 242 6.42 -10.31 14.18
C ALA A 242 7.69 -9.49 13.96
N GLY A 243 8.08 -9.30 12.71
CA GLY A 243 9.06 -8.31 12.30
C GLY A 243 10.50 -8.61 12.73
N ALA A 244 10.77 -9.86 13.11
CA ALA A 244 12.10 -10.35 13.48
C ALA A 244 12.92 -10.81 12.27
N SER A 245 12.26 -11.24 11.19
CA SER A 245 12.92 -11.60 9.93
C SER A 245 12.97 -10.40 9.00
N ILE A 246 14.13 -10.14 8.40
CA ILE A 246 14.31 -9.10 7.39
C ILE A 246 14.33 -9.78 6.02
N THR A 247 13.44 -9.35 5.13
CA THR A 247 13.38 -9.84 3.74
C THR A 247 13.78 -8.72 2.79
N HIS A 248 14.72 -9.02 1.90
CA HIS A 248 15.22 -8.09 0.90
C HIS A 248 14.60 -8.41 -0.47
N PHE A 249 13.93 -7.43 -1.07
CA PHE A 249 13.28 -7.58 -2.39
C PHE A 249 14.14 -7.06 -3.55
N GLY A 250 15.37 -6.61 -3.26
CA GLY A 250 16.30 -6.07 -4.25
C GLY A 250 16.47 -4.56 -4.13
N VAL A 251 17.43 -4.02 -4.87
CA VAL A 251 17.49 -2.59 -5.16
C VAL A 251 16.55 -2.34 -6.33
N VAL A 252 15.59 -1.44 -6.17
CA VAL A 252 14.50 -1.20 -7.14
C VAL A 252 14.35 0.29 -7.40
N TYR A 253 13.80 0.65 -8.56
CA TYR A 253 13.37 2.02 -8.82
C TYR A 253 12.15 2.34 -7.97
N ALA A 254 12.15 3.50 -7.32
CA ALA A 254 11.01 3.99 -6.55
C ALA A 254 9.89 4.52 -7.46
N PRO A 255 8.62 4.50 -6.99
CA PRO A 255 7.53 5.26 -7.63
C PRO A 255 7.93 6.71 -7.88
N GLY A 256 7.52 7.26 -9.02
CA GLY A 256 7.93 8.59 -9.47
C GLY A 256 9.16 8.61 -10.37
N GLY A 257 9.86 7.49 -10.59
CA GLY A 257 10.87 7.39 -11.67
C GLY A 257 10.24 7.61 -13.04
N ILE A 258 10.97 8.18 -14.00
CA ILE A 258 10.49 8.46 -15.36
C ILE A 258 10.96 7.34 -16.30
N ALA A 259 10.02 6.73 -17.03
CA ALA A 259 10.33 5.80 -18.11
C ALA A 259 10.81 6.61 -19.34
N THR A 260 12.07 6.45 -19.74
CA THR A 260 12.62 7.19 -20.90
C THR A 260 12.14 6.65 -22.25
N ASN A 261 11.56 5.46 -22.26
CA ASN A 261 10.90 4.82 -23.40
C ASN A 261 9.60 4.19 -22.92
N GLU A 262 8.71 3.84 -23.85
CA GLU A 262 7.56 3.01 -23.52
C GLU A 262 8.01 1.63 -23.02
N HIS A 263 7.40 1.19 -21.91
CA HIS A 263 7.72 -0.09 -21.27
C HIS A 263 6.45 -0.78 -20.78
N CYS A 264 6.44 -2.11 -20.91
CA CYS A 264 5.38 -2.98 -20.39
C CYS A 264 5.85 -3.66 -19.11
N PHE A 265 5.06 -3.56 -18.04
CA PHE A 265 5.40 -4.13 -16.73
C PHE A 265 4.32 -5.09 -16.25
N ALA A 266 4.70 -6.32 -15.93
CA ALA A 266 3.82 -7.22 -15.20
C ALA A 266 3.69 -6.76 -13.74
N VAL A 267 2.45 -6.78 -13.24
CA VAL A 267 2.13 -6.52 -11.83
C VAL A 267 2.32 -7.82 -11.05
N GLU A 268 3.48 -7.96 -10.43
CA GLU A 268 3.88 -9.14 -9.65
C GLU A 268 3.33 -9.11 -8.22
N SER A 269 3.76 -10.09 -7.41
CA SER A 269 3.41 -10.16 -5.98
C SER A 269 3.69 -8.83 -5.27
N PHE A 270 2.81 -8.48 -4.31
CA PHE A 270 2.85 -7.20 -3.59
C PHE A 270 2.73 -5.94 -4.46
N GLY A 271 2.31 -6.08 -5.72
CA GLY A 271 2.17 -4.96 -6.65
C GLY A 271 3.50 -4.42 -7.18
N LEU A 272 4.57 -5.21 -7.12
CA LEU A 272 5.87 -4.85 -7.69
C LEU A 272 5.84 -4.97 -9.20
N TRP A 273 6.59 -4.12 -9.88
CA TRP A 273 6.65 -4.12 -11.34
C TRP A 273 7.89 -4.86 -11.83
N GLN A 274 7.69 -5.75 -12.79
CA GLN A 274 8.75 -6.46 -13.49
C GLN A 274 8.57 -6.26 -15.00
N LYS A 275 9.61 -5.75 -15.65
CA LYS A 275 9.61 -5.53 -17.09
C LYS A 275 9.29 -6.84 -17.81
N GLN A 276 8.41 -6.77 -18.81
CA GLN A 276 8.27 -7.84 -19.77
C GLN A 276 9.42 -7.77 -20.79
N PRO A 277 9.94 -8.92 -21.25
CA PRO A 277 10.95 -8.97 -22.29
C PRO A 277 10.48 -8.38 -23.63
#